data_AF-A0A5C6UJY5-F1
#
_entry.id   AF-A0A5C6UJY5-F1
#
_cell.length_a   1.000
_cell.length_b   1.000
_cell.length_c   1.000
_cell.angle_alpha   90.00
_cell.angle_beta   90.00
_cell.angle_gamma   90.00
#
_symmetry.space_group_name_H-M   'P 1'
#
loop_
_entity.id
_entity.type
_entity.pdbx_description
1 polymer ?
#
loop_
_entity_poly.entity_id
_entity_poly.type
_entity_poly.pdbx_seq_one_letter_code
_entity_poly.pdbx_strand_id
1 'polypeptide(L)'
;MKAAANAMLAMLSATALSGCIAAAAIPLGAAGLMGREQISKGDKRPDASVAPPEQRIDAIPKARATSLPNVRVEDVAPSVAPTATPAVIPIARRSLAAKGSYGDSYDGLTRYLFAKSQARERGAAVQSVVLFPNTQVEHPDFTVCADMPLAMVVDLGNADAQAIARSQPDLVEAVTTARMAGVAVNFTSDRPAVDAAALASALDTAGLGPVSHGRDLWMAGDRASTGKDSLRWKIASNQCVIALVGHRPGDFSQIYDDPATASGSPALDALRGDGWFLYPDSAGDKGQ
;
A
#
# COMPACT_ATOMS: atom_id res chain seq x y z
N MET A 1 -78.58 16.70 17.98
CA MET A 1 -77.36 16.19 17.32
C MET A 1 -77.04 17.13 16.17
N LYS A 2 -75.80 17.60 16.09
CA LYS A 2 -75.40 18.89 15.49
C LYS A 2 -75.35 18.86 13.97
N ALA A 3 -75.89 19.91 13.35
CA ALA A 3 -75.61 20.34 11.98
C ALA A 3 -74.60 21.50 11.99
N ALA A 4 -73.66 21.50 11.04
CA ALA A 4 -73.10 22.70 10.42
C ALA A 4 -72.13 22.29 9.30
N ALA A 5 -72.41 22.80 8.09
CA ALA A 5 -71.51 22.85 6.95
C ALA A 5 -70.62 24.11 7.03
N ASN A 6 -69.44 24.06 6.39
CA ASN A 6 -68.71 25.15 5.71
C ASN A 6 -67.25 24.69 5.48
N ALA A 7 -66.80 24.51 4.24
CA ALA A 7 -66.30 25.52 3.29
C ALA A 7 -64.77 25.69 3.35
N MET A 8 -64.11 25.05 2.38
CA MET A 8 -63.04 25.57 1.52
C MET A 8 -62.12 26.67 2.07
N LEU A 9 -60.84 26.34 2.31
CA LEU A 9 -59.72 27.26 2.03
C LEU A 9 -58.42 26.48 1.84
N ALA A 10 -58.00 26.32 0.58
CA ALA A 10 -56.64 25.94 0.23
C ALA A 10 -55.84 27.24 0.03
N MET A 11 -54.76 27.44 0.79
CA MET A 11 -53.76 28.47 0.50
C MET A 11 -52.43 27.83 0.15
N LEU A 12 -51.94 28.23 -1.02
CA LEU A 12 -50.62 28.02 -1.57
C LEU A 12 -49.56 28.71 -0.71
N SER A 13 -48.38 28.11 -0.62
CA SER A 13 -47.14 28.85 -0.34
C SER A 13 -46.01 28.24 -1.16
N ALA A 14 -45.77 28.81 -2.33
CA ALA A 14 -44.55 28.61 -3.10
C ALA A 14 -43.50 29.60 -2.60
N THR A 15 -42.34 29.10 -2.18
CA THR A 15 -41.13 29.92 -2.01
C THR A 15 -40.11 29.53 -3.07
N ALA A 16 -39.63 30.56 -3.76
CA ALA A 16 -38.80 30.51 -4.94
C ALA A 16 -37.36 30.09 -4.62
N LEU A 17 -36.82 29.13 -5.39
CA LEU A 17 -35.39 28.98 -5.61
C LEU A 17 -35.03 29.70 -6.91
N SER A 18 -34.48 30.90 -6.80
CA SER A 18 -33.77 31.57 -7.89
C SER A 18 -32.27 31.40 -7.70
N GLY A 19 -31.65 30.53 -8.47
CA GLY A 19 -30.21 30.39 -8.59
C GLY A 19 -29.86 29.99 -10.02
N CYS A 20 -29.44 30.97 -10.82
CA CYS A 20 -29.06 30.81 -12.22
C CYS A 20 -27.71 30.09 -12.36
N ILE A 21 -27.67 28.95 -13.06
CA ILE A 21 -26.46 28.46 -13.71
C ILE A 21 -26.69 28.57 -15.21
N ALA A 22 -25.87 29.39 -15.86
CA ALA A 22 -25.85 29.59 -17.30
C ALA A 22 -25.43 28.28 -17.99
N ALA A 23 -26.38 27.63 -18.67
CA ALA A 23 -26.10 26.55 -19.60
C ALA A 23 -25.89 27.14 -20.99
N ALA A 24 -24.67 27.05 -21.51
CA ALA A 24 -24.36 27.31 -22.90
C ALA A 24 -24.82 26.10 -23.74
N ALA A 25 -25.88 26.28 -24.53
CA ALA A 25 -26.21 25.44 -25.68
C ALA A 25 -25.43 25.96 -26.91
N ILE A 26 -25.03 25.13 -27.88
CA ILE A 26 -25.74 24.81 -29.15
C ILE A 26 -24.65 24.14 -30.08
N PRO A 27 -24.92 23.27 -31.09
CA PRO A 27 -26.06 22.40 -31.39
C PRO A 27 -25.71 20.92 -31.68
N LEU A 28 -26.76 20.11 -31.73
CA LEU A 28 -26.83 18.82 -32.43
C LEU A 28 -26.74 19.01 -33.95
N GLY A 29 -25.90 18.22 -34.61
CA GLY A 29 -25.94 17.97 -36.05
C GLY A 29 -26.17 16.48 -36.32
N ALA A 30 -27.29 16.15 -36.96
CA ALA A 30 -27.61 14.83 -37.45
C ALA A 30 -27.48 14.81 -38.98
N ALA A 31 -26.61 13.93 -39.51
CA ALA A 31 -26.66 13.45 -40.89
C ALA A 31 -25.92 12.10 -40.95
N GLY A 32 -26.62 11.05 -41.40
CA GLY A 32 -26.12 9.68 -41.47
C GLY A 32 -25.45 9.30 -42.79
N LEU A 33 -24.92 8.06 -42.81
CA LEU A 33 -24.92 7.04 -43.88
C LEU A 33 -23.64 6.19 -43.88
N MET A 34 -23.86 4.88 -43.94
CA MET A 34 -22.87 3.83 -44.18
C MET A 34 -22.30 3.92 -45.61
N GLY A 35 -21.05 3.47 -45.79
CA GLY A 35 -20.49 3.16 -47.12
C GLY A 35 -19.08 2.57 -47.05
N ARG A 36 -18.95 1.28 -47.38
CA ARG A 36 -17.69 0.52 -47.56
C ARG A 36 -17.07 0.77 -48.93
N GLU A 37 -15.75 0.55 -48.97
CA GLU A 37 -14.88 0.25 -50.12
C GLU A 37 -14.61 1.36 -51.15
N GLN A 38 -13.33 1.65 -51.38
CA GLN A 38 -12.60 1.23 -52.59
C GLN A 38 -11.14 1.71 -52.55
N ILE A 39 -10.30 0.89 -53.18
CA ILE A 39 -8.85 0.93 -53.25
C ILE A 39 -8.39 1.71 -54.50
N SER A 40 -7.28 2.44 -54.34
CA SER A 40 -6.26 2.80 -55.35
C SER A 40 -6.50 3.94 -56.37
N LYS A 41 -5.52 4.87 -56.33
CA LYS A 41 -4.54 5.23 -57.38
C LYS A 41 -4.62 6.67 -57.89
N GLY A 42 -3.49 7.37 -57.81
CA GLY A 42 -3.24 8.58 -58.58
C GLY A 42 -2.21 9.52 -57.95
N ASP A 43 -0.97 9.40 -58.42
CA ASP A 43 0.17 10.28 -58.14
C ASP A 43 -0.15 11.79 -58.17
N LYS A 44 0.49 12.56 -57.27
CA LYS A 44 1.28 13.76 -57.61
C LYS A 44 2.01 14.32 -56.38
N ARG A 45 3.34 14.27 -56.46
CA ARG A 45 4.30 14.97 -55.61
C ARG A 45 4.21 16.49 -55.88
N PRO A 46 4.35 17.33 -54.84
CA PRO A 46 5.45 18.29 -54.90
C PRO A 46 6.26 18.34 -53.60
N ASP A 47 7.54 18.64 -53.75
CA ASP A 47 8.51 18.92 -52.69
C ASP A 47 8.03 19.98 -51.70
N ALA A 48 8.24 19.72 -50.41
CA ALA A 48 8.91 20.63 -49.46
C ALA A 48 8.86 20.02 -48.05
N SER A 49 9.98 19.41 -47.64
CA SER A 49 10.23 19.03 -46.25
C SER A 49 10.55 20.29 -45.44
N VAL A 50 9.67 20.70 -44.54
CA VAL A 50 9.96 21.71 -43.51
C VAL A 50 10.09 20.98 -42.17
N ALA A 51 11.32 20.90 -41.67
CA ALA A 51 11.64 20.40 -40.34
C ALA A 51 11.40 21.47 -39.25
N PRO A 52 11.05 21.09 -38.01
CA PRO A 52 11.06 21.98 -36.84
C PRO A 52 12.50 22.35 -36.40
N PRO A 53 12.72 23.50 -35.74
CA PRO A 53 14.05 24.07 -35.56
C PRO A 53 14.88 23.39 -34.45
N GLU A 54 16.11 23.02 -34.77
CA GLU A 54 17.18 22.69 -33.82
C GLU A 54 17.65 23.96 -33.08
N GLN A 55 17.78 23.83 -31.75
CA GLN A 55 18.38 24.87 -30.91
C GLN A 55 19.90 24.89 -31.10
N ARG A 56 20.41 26.09 -31.42
CA ARG A 56 21.83 26.42 -31.57
C ARG A 56 22.52 26.42 -30.21
N ILE A 57 23.48 25.52 -29.99
CA ILE A 57 24.43 25.61 -28.88
C ILE A 57 25.67 26.35 -29.39
N ASP A 58 25.86 27.58 -28.90
CA ASP A 58 27.05 28.38 -29.19
C ASP A 58 28.30 27.81 -28.50
N ALA A 59 29.44 27.96 -29.16
CA ALA A 59 30.73 27.40 -28.78
C ALA A 59 31.28 27.95 -27.45
N ILE A 60 31.77 27.06 -26.58
CA ILE A 60 32.49 27.40 -25.35
C ILE A 60 33.94 27.82 -25.70
N PRO A 61 34.46 28.95 -25.18
CA PRO A 61 35.84 29.38 -25.44
C PRO A 61 36.87 28.45 -24.79
N LYS A 62 37.93 28.12 -25.54
CA LYS A 62 39.07 27.31 -25.08
C LYS A 62 39.77 27.96 -23.89
N ALA A 63 39.67 27.35 -22.71
CA ALA A 63 40.51 27.67 -21.57
C ALA A 63 41.95 27.14 -21.78
N ARG A 64 42.93 28.01 -21.49
CA ARG A 64 44.36 27.75 -21.58
C ARG A 64 44.80 26.83 -20.44
N ALA A 65 45.43 25.70 -20.76
CA ALA A 65 45.94 24.75 -19.78
C ALA A 65 47.20 25.32 -19.09
N THR A 66 47.15 25.42 -17.77
CA THR A 66 48.33 25.60 -16.91
C THR A 66 48.71 24.23 -16.35
N SER A 67 49.95 23.79 -16.58
CA SER A 67 50.47 22.49 -16.17
C SER A 67 50.65 22.38 -14.65
N LEU A 68 50.15 21.30 -14.05
CA LEU A 68 50.49 20.84 -12.70
C LEU A 68 51.18 19.46 -12.78
N PRO A 69 52.09 19.13 -11.86
CA PRO A 69 53.05 18.03 -12.00
C PRO A 69 52.44 16.63 -11.87
N ASN A 70 53.02 15.69 -12.63
CA ASN A 70 52.66 14.27 -12.71
C ASN A 70 52.64 13.59 -11.33
N VAL A 71 51.48 13.06 -10.94
CA VAL A 71 51.36 11.98 -9.96
C VAL A 71 51.27 10.67 -10.74
N ARG A 72 52.20 9.76 -10.46
CA ARG A 72 52.24 8.42 -11.06
C ARG A 72 51.16 7.57 -10.39
N VAL A 73 50.18 7.10 -11.17
CA VAL A 73 49.22 6.10 -10.72
C VAL A 73 49.76 4.74 -11.18
N GLU A 74 50.07 3.88 -10.22
CA GLU A 74 50.41 2.47 -10.44
C GLU A 74 49.20 1.69 -10.97
N ASP A 75 49.46 0.74 -11.85
CA ASP A 75 48.49 -0.08 -12.58
C ASP A 75 47.47 -0.78 -11.67
N VAL A 76 46.18 -0.47 -11.86
CA VAL A 76 45.07 -1.30 -11.40
C VAL A 76 44.31 -1.78 -12.63
N ALA A 77 44.36 -3.09 -12.87
CA ALA A 77 43.69 -3.76 -13.98
C ALA A 77 42.16 -3.56 -13.95
N PRO A 78 41.47 -3.57 -15.11
CA PRO A 78 40.03 -3.31 -15.19
C PRO A 78 39.23 -4.50 -14.65
N SER A 79 38.49 -4.27 -13.56
CA SER A 79 37.46 -5.19 -13.08
C SER A 79 36.22 -5.07 -13.98
N VAL A 80 35.94 -6.14 -14.72
CA VAL A 80 34.71 -6.27 -15.52
C VAL A 80 33.52 -6.36 -14.55
N ALA A 81 32.69 -5.33 -14.52
CA ALA A 81 31.46 -5.33 -13.75
C ALA A 81 30.47 -6.36 -14.35
N PRO A 82 29.86 -7.26 -13.55
CA PRO A 82 28.80 -8.10 -14.05
C PRO A 82 27.52 -7.29 -14.23
N THR A 83 26.85 -7.51 -15.35
CA THR A 83 25.50 -7.04 -15.66
C THR A 83 24.55 -7.43 -14.53
N ALA A 84 23.93 -6.44 -13.89
CA ALA A 84 23.00 -6.66 -12.79
C ALA A 84 21.71 -7.31 -13.29
N THR A 85 21.55 -8.61 -13.02
CA THR A 85 20.25 -9.26 -12.93
C THR A 85 19.48 -8.61 -11.76
N PRO A 86 18.16 -8.37 -11.85
CA PRO A 86 17.39 -7.90 -10.69
C PRO A 86 17.52 -8.93 -9.57
N ALA A 87 18.21 -8.55 -8.50
CA ALA A 87 18.45 -9.42 -7.36
C ALA A 87 17.15 -9.59 -6.57
N VAL A 88 16.61 -10.80 -6.55
CA VAL A 88 15.72 -11.23 -5.47
C VAL A 88 16.58 -11.28 -4.21
N ILE A 89 16.43 -10.30 -3.32
CA ILE A 89 17.20 -10.26 -2.06
C ILE A 89 16.83 -11.51 -1.25
N PRO A 90 17.79 -12.38 -0.89
CA PRO A 90 17.49 -13.54 -0.07
C PRO A 90 17.08 -13.06 1.31
N ILE A 91 15.89 -13.46 1.74
CA ILE A 91 15.46 -13.37 3.12
C ILE A 91 16.50 -14.16 3.94
N ALA A 92 17.14 -13.53 4.93
CA ALA A 92 17.96 -14.22 5.92
C ALA A 92 17.17 -14.43 7.23
N ARG A 93 17.66 -15.29 8.12
CA ARG A 93 16.98 -15.75 9.35
C ARG A 93 17.58 -15.14 10.62
N ARG A 94 16.76 -14.89 11.65
CA ARG A 94 17.21 -14.54 13.01
C ARG A 94 16.18 -14.90 14.09
N SER A 95 16.63 -15.35 15.26
CA SER A 95 15.80 -15.60 16.46
C SER A 95 15.41 -14.29 17.17
N LEU A 96 14.17 -14.19 17.66
CA LEU A 96 13.72 -13.09 18.51
C LEU A 96 14.25 -13.23 19.95
N ALA A 97 14.47 -12.10 20.62
CA ALA A 97 14.68 -12.08 22.07
C ALA A 97 13.42 -11.51 22.74
N ALA A 98 12.78 -12.28 23.62
CA ALA A 98 11.57 -11.84 24.32
C ALA A 98 11.83 -10.56 25.12
N LYS A 99 11.04 -9.52 24.87
CA LYS A 99 10.95 -8.31 25.70
C LYS A 99 9.48 -8.08 26.05
N GLY A 100 9.21 -7.32 27.11
CA GLY A 100 7.89 -7.23 27.74
C GLY A 100 6.73 -6.97 26.77
N SER A 101 5.55 -7.44 27.12
CA SER A 101 4.34 -7.26 26.31
C SER A 101 3.84 -5.81 26.38
N TYR A 102 3.57 -5.22 25.23
CA TYR A 102 2.88 -3.92 25.11
C TYR A 102 1.35 -4.08 25.21
N GLY A 103 0.85 -5.32 25.27
CA GLY A 103 -0.58 -5.65 25.30
C GLY A 103 -1.23 -5.71 23.91
N ASP A 104 -2.30 -6.49 23.80
CA ASP A 104 -3.14 -6.60 22.59
C ASP A 104 -4.14 -5.43 22.54
N SER A 105 -3.66 -4.23 22.26
CA SER A 105 -4.48 -3.02 22.11
C SER A 105 -3.87 -2.03 21.11
N TYR A 106 -4.68 -1.08 20.63
CA TYR A 106 -4.20 -0.01 19.73
C TYR A 106 -3.21 0.96 20.42
N ASP A 107 -3.36 1.21 21.72
CA ASP A 107 -2.36 1.95 22.52
C ASP A 107 -1.05 1.16 22.63
N GLY A 108 -1.14 -0.14 22.90
CA GLY A 108 -0.01 -1.06 22.93
C GLY A 108 0.76 -1.07 21.62
N LEU A 109 0.05 -1.21 20.50
CA LEU A 109 0.58 -1.11 19.15
C LEU A 109 1.29 0.23 18.93
N THR A 110 0.65 1.35 19.26
CA THR A 110 1.21 2.68 19.06
C THR A 110 2.51 2.89 19.84
N ARG A 111 2.52 2.52 21.12
CA ARG A 111 3.72 2.55 21.97
C ARG A 111 4.83 1.65 21.44
N TYR A 112 4.48 0.47 20.94
CA TYR A 112 5.42 -0.46 20.34
C TYR A 112 6.10 0.14 19.10
N LEU A 113 5.31 0.68 18.16
CA LEU A 113 5.81 1.26 16.93
C LEU A 113 6.79 2.42 17.20
N PHE A 114 6.43 3.33 18.12
CA PHE A 114 7.34 4.40 18.55
C PHE A 114 8.63 3.86 19.16
N ALA A 115 8.54 2.85 20.03
CA ALA A 115 9.72 2.28 20.66
C ALA A 115 10.68 1.65 19.63
N LYS A 116 10.14 0.96 18.62
CA LYS A 116 10.94 0.38 17.53
C LYS A 116 11.53 1.45 16.61
N SER A 117 10.76 2.50 16.29
CA SER A 117 11.26 3.64 15.49
C SER A 117 12.43 4.35 16.19
N GLN A 118 12.27 4.73 17.48
CA GLN A 118 13.37 5.34 18.24
C GLN A 118 14.56 4.41 18.42
N ALA A 119 14.34 3.09 18.54
CA ALA A 119 15.44 2.12 18.58
C ALA A 119 16.24 2.14 17.28
N ARG A 120 15.56 2.20 16.12
CA ARG A 120 16.20 2.33 14.81
C ARG A 120 17.00 3.62 14.69
N GLU A 121 16.43 4.75 15.10
CA GLU A 121 17.11 6.05 15.06
C GLU A 121 18.39 6.07 15.90
N ARG A 122 18.41 5.32 17.01
CA ARG A 122 19.59 5.15 17.87
C ARG A 122 20.58 4.09 17.36
N GLY A 123 20.40 3.58 16.14
CA GLY A 123 21.26 2.56 15.55
C GLY A 123 21.10 1.16 16.15
N ALA A 124 20.06 0.92 16.96
CA ALA A 124 19.80 -0.40 17.49
C ALA A 124 19.25 -1.33 16.41
N ALA A 125 19.60 -2.62 16.51
CA ALA A 125 19.02 -3.64 15.64
C ALA A 125 17.53 -3.82 15.99
N VAL A 126 16.67 -3.66 14.98
CA VAL A 126 15.26 -4.04 15.02
C VAL A 126 15.07 -5.35 14.28
N GLN A 127 14.17 -6.19 14.78
CA GLN A 127 13.88 -7.52 14.23
C GLN A 127 12.52 -7.51 13.52
N SER A 128 12.39 -8.33 12.48
CA SER A 128 11.09 -8.53 11.85
C SER A 128 10.25 -9.50 12.69
N VAL A 129 8.94 -9.39 12.53
CA VAL A 129 7.94 -10.32 13.08
C VAL A 129 7.28 -11.19 12.01
N VAL A 130 7.76 -11.13 10.77
CA VAL A 130 7.35 -12.06 9.70
C VAL A 130 8.18 -13.33 9.84
N LEU A 131 7.51 -14.46 9.98
CA LEU A 131 8.15 -15.77 10.05
C LEU A 131 8.85 -16.10 8.74
N PHE A 132 10.01 -16.74 8.87
CA PHE A 132 10.74 -17.27 7.73
C PHE A 132 10.03 -18.51 7.15
N PRO A 133 10.07 -18.74 5.82
CA PRO A 133 9.53 -19.95 5.22
C PRO A 133 10.02 -21.25 5.89
N ASN A 134 9.09 -22.16 6.22
CA ASN A 134 9.37 -23.44 6.87
C ASN A 134 10.09 -23.31 8.23
N THR A 135 9.78 -22.25 9.00
CA THR A 135 10.23 -22.14 10.38
C THR A 135 9.62 -23.21 11.28
N GLN A 136 10.30 -23.55 12.39
CA GLN A 136 9.73 -24.38 13.45
C GLN A 136 8.86 -23.53 14.38
N VAL A 137 7.82 -24.13 14.97
CA VAL A 137 6.86 -23.45 15.84
C VAL A 137 7.51 -23.14 17.20
N GLU A 138 8.34 -24.04 17.70
CA GLU A 138 9.01 -23.97 19.01
C GLU A 138 10.23 -23.04 18.98
N HIS A 139 10.84 -22.91 17.80
CA HIS A 139 12.03 -22.10 17.55
C HIS A 139 11.85 -21.27 16.29
N PRO A 140 11.01 -20.22 16.33
CA PRO A 140 10.69 -19.44 15.16
C PRO A 140 11.89 -18.61 14.68
N ASP A 141 12.23 -18.79 13.40
CA ASP A 141 13.09 -17.90 12.62
C ASP A 141 12.24 -16.81 11.98
N PHE A 142 12.76 -15.59 11.98
CA PHE A 142 12.13 -14.43 11.35
C PHE A 142 12.94 -13.94 10.15
N THR A 143 12.26 -13.25 9.24
CA THR A 143 12.92 -12.52 8.16
C THR A 143 13.88 -11.45 8.72
N VAL A 144 14.94 -11.09 7.98
CA VAL A 144 15.87 -10.03 8.41
C VAL A 144 15.38 -8.66 8.01
N CYS A 145 15.62 -7.68 8.89
CA CYS A 145 15.34 -6.28 8.61
C CYS A 145 16.43 -5.56 7.83
N ALA A 146 17.71 -5.91 8.03
CA ALA A 146 18.85 -5.13 7.54
C ALA A 146 18.62 -3.60 7.76
N ASP A 147 18.92 -2.79 6.75
CA ASP A 147 18.69 -1.34 6.72
C ASP A 147 17.37 -0.95 6.02
N MET A 148 16.45 -1.90 5.86
CA MET A 148 15.17 -1.66 5.20
C MET A 148 14.28 -0.71 6.03
N PRO A 149 13.45 0.11 5.37
CA PRO A 149 12.48 0.96 6.06
C PRO A 149 11.55 0.12 6.94
N LEU A 150 11.20 0.64 8.11
CA LEU A 150 10.27 -0.02 9.02
C LEU A 150 8.87 -0.09 8.39
N ALA A 151 8.16 -1.18 8.60
CA ALA A 151 6.79 -1.34 8.15
C ALA A 151 5.91 -2.06 9.17
N MET A 152 4.62 -1.81 9.08
CA MET A 152 3.57 -2.65 9.66
C MET A 152 2.64 -3.16 8.57
N VAL A 153 2.01 -4.31 8.82
CA VAL A 153 0.99 -4.90 7.95
C VAL A 153 -0.32 -5.01 8.71
N VAL A 154 -1.39 -4.48 8.13
CA VAL A 154 -2.75 -4.59 8.65
C VAL A 154 -3.53 -5.51 7.73
N ASP A 155 -4.02 -6.63 8.27
CA ASP A 155 -4.94 -7.51 7.55
C ASP A 155 -6.36 -6.96 7.64
N LEU A 156 -7.02 -6.82 6.50
CA LEU A 156 -8.40 -6.33 6.41
C LEU A 156 -9.41 -7.47 6.22
N GLY A 157 -8.93 -8.70 6.03
CA GLY A 157 -9.75 -9.81 5.54
C GLY A 157 -10.57 -9.40 4.32
N ASN A 158 -11.88 -9.69 4.39
CA ASN A 158 -12.88 -9.23 3.42
C ASN A 158 -13.67 -8.00 3.89
N ALA A 159 -13.34 -7.44 5.05
CA ALA A 159 -14.13 -6.39 5.68
C ALA A 159 -14.23 -5.12 4.82
N ASP A 160 -15.29 -4.36 5.08
CA ASP A 160 -15.52 -3.06 4.48
C ASP A 160 -14.68 -1.99 5.21
N ALA A 161 -13.94 -1.17 4.46
CA ALA A 161 -13.01 -0.19 5.05
C ALA A 161 -13.72 0.81 5.96
N GLN A 162 -14.93 1.26 5.59
CA GLN A 162 -15.69 2.17 6.42
C GLN A 162 -16.28 1.47 7.64
N ALA A 163 -16.68 0.21 7.53
CA ALA A 163 -17.09 -0.57 8.69
C ALA A 163 -15.95 -0.76 9.69
N ILE A 164 -14.73 -1.03 9.21
CA ILE A 164 -13.53 -1.07 10.04
C ILE A 164 -13.33 0.29 10.73
N ALA A 165 -13.23 1.39 9.98
CA ALA A 165 -12.97 2.70 10.58
C ALA A 165 -14.05 3.15 11.57
N ARG A 166 -15.33 2.81 11.35
CA ARG A 166 -16.42 3.10 12.30
C ARG A 166 -16.36 2.25 13.56
N SER A 167 -16.05 0.97 13.41
CA SER A 167 -16.00 0.03 14.55
C SER A 167 -14.68 0.09 15.32
N GLN A 168 -13.65 0.65 14.69
CA GLN A 168 -12.28 0.69 15.18
C GLN A 168 -11.64 2.07 14.87
N PRO A 169 -12.15 3.16 15.46
CA PRO A 169 -11.56 4.49 15.28
C PRO A 169 -10.09 4.55 15.69
N ASP A 170 -9.71 3.77 16.71
CA ASP A 170 -8.35 3.67 17.21
C ASP A 170 -7.37 3.06 16.17
N LEU A 171 -7.86 2.30 15.18
CA LEU A 171 -7.02 1.85 14.06
C LEU A 171 -6.59 3.01 13.17
N VAL A 172 -7.49 3.98 12.93
CA VAL A 172 -7.18 5.17 12.13
C VAL A 172 -6.11 6.01 12.84
N GLU A 173 -6.21 6.14 14.16
CA GLU A 173 -5.20 6.80 14.98
C GLU A 173 -3.86 6.05 14.97
N ALA A 174 -3.88 4.72 15.12
CA ALA A 174 -2.67 3.89 15.08
C ALA A 174 -1.97 3.97 13.70
N VAL A 175 -2.72 3.93 12.60
CA VAL A 175 -2.20 4.10 11.23
C VAL A 175 -1.58 5.47 11.03
N THR A 176 -2.26 6.54 11.48
CA THR A 176 -1.74 7.91 11.42
C THR A 176 -0.44 8.01 12.20
N THR A 177 -0.41 7.43 13.39
CA THR A 177 0.74 7.46 14.29
C THR A 177 1.93 6.68 13.73
N ALA A 178 1.68 5.49 13.16
CA ALA A 178 2.70 4.71 12.48
C ALA A 178 3.40 5.52 11.38
N ARG A 179 2.61 6.19 10.53
CA ARG A 179 3.12 7.04 9.44
C ARG A 179 3.95 8.21 9.96
N MET A 180 3.49 8.89 11.01
CA MET A 180 4.25 9.98 11.65
C MET A 180 5.57 9.49 12.25
N ALA A 181 5.62 8.25 12.74
CA ALA A 181 6.83 7.62 13.28
C ALA A 181 7.77 7.05 12.20
N GLY A 182 7.50 7.30 10.90
CA GLY A 182 8.32 6.79 9.80
C GLY A 182 8.15 5.29 9.54
N VAL A 183 7.07 4.68 10.05
CA VAL A 183 6.71 3.28 9.77
C VAL A 183 5.76 3.25 8.58
N ALA A 184 6.18 2.58 7.50
CA ALA A 184 5.33 2.35 6.34
C ALA A 184 4.15 1.44 6.70
N VAL A 185 2.96 1.75 6.19
CA VAL A 185 1.74 0.98 6.50
C VAL A 185 1.32 0.24 5.25
N ASN A 186 1.29 -1.09 5.34
CA ASN A 186 0.77 -1.97 4.29
C ASN A 186 -0.59 -2.53 4.71
N PHE A 187 -1.51 -2.66 3.77
CA PHE A 187 -2.78 -3.34 3.95
C PHE A 187 -2.81 -4.61 3.11
N THR A 188 -3.34 -5.68 3.68
CA THR A 188 -3.61 -6.93 2.95
C THR A 188 -5.11 -7.22 2.97
N SER A 189 -5.66 -7.74 1.88
CA SER A 189 -7.08 -8.11 1.79
C SER A 189 -7.29 -9.43 1.07
N ASP A 190 -8.32 -10.17 1.49
CA ASP A 190 -8.79 -11.41 0.85
C ASP A 190 -9.67 -11.15 -0.39
N ARG A 191 -9.97 -9.88 -0.69
CA ARG A 191 -10.71 -9.46 -1.88
C ARG A 191 -9.92 -9.73 -3.17
N PRO A 192 -10.59 -9.99 -4.30
CA PRO A 192 -9.94 -10.18 -5.58
C PRO A 192 -9.27 -8.89 -6.08
N ALA A 193 -8.21 -9.01 -6.89
CA ALA A 193 -7.43 -7.86 -7.36
C ALA A 193 -8.24 -6.83 -8.17
N VAL A 194 -9.35 -7.25 -8.79
CA VAL A 194 -10.28 -6.36 -9.50
C VAL A 194 -10.89 -5.28 -8.59
N ASP A 195 -10.99 -5.54 -7.28
CA ASP A 195 -11.58 -4.60 -6.31
C ASP A 195 -10.56 -3.58 -5.77
N ALA A 196 -9.29 -3.67 -6.16
CA ALA A 196 -8.21 -2.92 -5.51
C ALA A 196 -8.41 -1.40 -5.58
N ALA A 197 -8.85 -0.87 -6.71
CA ALA A 197 -9.10 0.56 -6.88
C ALA A 197 -10.26 1.06 -5.99
N ALA A 198 -11.34 0.28 -5.91
CA ALA A 198 -12.48 0.61 -5.06
C ALA A 198 -12.09 0.55 -3.58
N LEU A 199 -11.36 -0.48 -3.17
CA LEU A 199 -10.86 -0.61 -1.80
C LEU A 199 -9.88 0.52 -1.43
N ALA A 200 -8.98 0.91 -2.34
CA ALA A 200 -8.06 2.02 -2.12
C ALA A 200 -8.81 3.34 -1.87
N SER A 201 -9.82 3.65 -2.70
CA SER A 201 -10.68 4.83 -2.50
C SER A 201 -11.47 4.77 -1.19
N ALA A 202 -11.92 3.57 -0.81
CA ALA A 202 -12.64 3.36 0.42
C ALA A 202 -11.74 3.59 1.65
N LEU A 203 -10.53 3.03 1.65
CA LEU A 203 -9.53 3.24 2.70
C LEU A 203 -9.18 4.73 2.85
N ASP A 204 -9.02 5.45 1.75
CA ASP A 204 -8.76 6.90 1.77
C ASP A 204 -9.92 7.67 2.43
N THR A 205 -11.16 7.39 2.00
CA THR A 205 -12.37 7.98 2.61
C THR A 205 -12.49 7.65 4.09
N ALA A 206 -12.01 6.47 4.50
CA ALA A 206 -12.03 6.00 5.88
C ALA A 206 -10.89 6.58 6.75
N GLY A 207 -10.00 7.42 6.18
CA GLY A 207 -8.83 7.96 6.89
C GLY A 207 -7.66 6.99 7.02
N LEU A 208 -7.75 5.81 6.40
CA LEU A 208 -6.71 4.78 6.37
C LEU A 208 -5.80 4.93 5.14
N GLY A 209 -6.18 5.74 4.16
CA GLY A 209 -5.39 6.07 2.98
C GLY A 209 -4.51 7.31 3.11
N PRO A 210 -3.92 7.78 2.00
CA PRO A 210 -4.01 7.19 0.66
C PRO A 210 -3.21 5.88 0.55
N VAL A 211 -3.65 4.99 -0.34
CA VAL A 211 -2.98 3.71 -0.67
C VAL A 211 -3.01 3.45 -2.19
N SER A 212 -2.15 2.57 -2.66
CA SER A 212 -1.94 2.16 -4.04
C SER A 212 -1.68 0.65 -4.11
N HIS A 213 -2.46 -0.02 -4.96
CA HIS A 213 -2.32 -1.45 -5.22
C HIS A 213 -0.90 -1.79 -5.70
N GLY A 214 -0.30 -2.84 -5.12
CA GLY A 214 1.05 -3.31 -5.45
C GLY A 214 2.17 -2.50 -4.81
N ARG A 215 1.85 -1.49 -3.98
CA ARG A 215 2.82 -0.72 -3.21
C ARG A 215 2.58 -0.84 -1.70
N ASP A 216 1.39 -0.48 -1.26
CA ASP A 216 0.98 -0.45 0.15
C ASP A 216 -0.44 -1.03 0.36
N LEU A 217 -1.10 -1.46 -0.72
CA LEU A 217 -2.28 -2.32 -0.71
C LEU A 217 -2.01 -3.59 -1.50
N TRP A 218 -2.26 -4.75 -0.88
CA TRP A 218 -2.01 -6.07 -1.44
C TRP A 218 -3.27 -6.93 -1.37
N MET A 219 -3.65 -7.52 -2.50
CA MET A 219 -4.90 -8.25 -2.68
C MET A 219 -4.64 -9.76 -2.72
N ALA A 220 -5.70 -10.57 -2.65
CA ALA A 220 -5.58 -12.02 -2.73
C ALA A 220 -4.89 -12.48 -4.04
N GLY A 221 -5.12 -11.77 -5.14
CA GLY A 221 -4.50 -12.06 -6.45
C GLY A 221 -2.99 -11.77 -6.52
N ASP A 222 -2.42 -11.08 -5.53
CA ASP A 222 -0.98 -10.80 -5.47
C ASP A 222 -0.17 -11.90 -4.77
N ARG A 223 -0.86 -12.91 -4.23
CA ARG A 223 -0.26 -14.04 -3.54
C ARG A 223 0.46 -14.97 -4.51
N ALA A 224 1.61 -15.47 -4.10
CA ALA A 224 2.33 -16.52 -4.82
C ALA A 224 1.87 -17.94 -4.42
N SER A 225 1.13 -18.05 -3.32
CA SER A 225 0.59 -19.31 -2.78
C SER A 225 -0.80 -19.07 -2.17
N THR A 226 -1.52 -20.13 -1.82
CA THR A 226 -2.87 -20.01 -1.21
C THR A 226 -2.85 -19.25 0.13
N GLY A 227 -1.78 -19.37 0.91
CA GLY A 227 -1.61 -18.70 2.20
C GLY A 227 -1.22 -17.22 2.10
N LYS A 228 -1.62 -16.45 3.13
CA LYS A 228 -1.31 -15.02 3.28
C LYS A 228 0.19 -14.73 3.48
N ASP A 229 1.00 -15.72 3.91
CA ASP A 229 2.43 -15.54 4.16
C ASP A 229 3.21 -15.10 2.92
N SER A 230 2.78 -15.50 1.72
CA SER A 230 3.42 -15.05 0.49
C SER A 230 3.38 -13.53 0.31
N LEU A 231 2.32 -12.85 0.77
CA LEU A 231 2.27 -11.38 0.78
C LEU A 231 3.22 -10.81 1.83
N ARG A 232 3.24 -11.40 3.04
CA ARG A 232 4.11 -10.95 4.13
C ARG A 232 5.58 -11.08 3.74
N TRP A 233 5.98 -12.15 3.05
CA TRP A 233 7.34 -12.31 2.52
C TRP A 233 7.66 -11.33 1.40
N LYS A 234 6.68 -11.07 0.51
CA LYS A 234 6.84 -10.05 -0.54
C LYS A 234 7.11 -8.67 0.06
N ILE A 235 6.33 -8.27 1.07
CA ILE A 235 6.53 -7.03 1.82
C ILE A 235 7.86 -7.06 2.60
N ALA A 236 8.16 -8.16 3.29
CA ALA A 236 9.40 -8.30 4.07
C ALA A 236 10.67 -8.31 3.22
N SER A 237 10.57 -8.53 1.90
CA SER A 237 11.72 -8.51 0.99
C SER A 237 12.30 -7.12 0.74
N ASN A 238 11.54 -6.06 1.03
CA ASN A 238 11.96 -4.67 0.85
C ASN A 238 11.66 -3.77 2.07
N GLN A 239 10.97 -4.29 3.09
CA GLN A 239 10.62 -3.56 4.30
C GLN A 239 10.90 -4.41 5.56
N CYS A 240 11.38 -3.77 6.62
CA CYS A 240 11.49 -4.40 7.93
C CYS A 240 10.11 -4.42 8.60
N VAL A 241 9.34 -5.49 8.39
CA VAL A 241 8.00 -5.64 8.99
C VAL A 241 8.14 -5.89 10.49
N ILE A 242 7.83 -4.89 11.30
CA ILE A 242 7.94 -4.91 12.76
C ILE A 242 6.61 -5.18 13.46
N ALA A 243 5.48 -5.00 12.77
CA ALA A 243 4.17 -5.29 13.34
C ALA A 243 3.25 -5.94 12.32
N LEU A 244 2.50 -6.95 12.77
CA LEU A 244 1.35 -7.54 12.08
C LEU A 244 0.11 -7.25 12.92
N VAL A 245 -0.95 -6.77 12.28
CA VAL A 245 -2.20 -6.36 12.91
C VAL A 245 -3.33 -7.12 12.23
N GLY A 246 -4.13 -7.85 13.01
CA GLY A 246 -5.16 -8.75 12.49
C GLY A 246 -6.20 -9.10 13.55
N HIS A 247 -7.29 -9.75 13.14
CA HIS A 247 -8.40 -10.08 14.04
C HIS A 247 -8.36 -11.53 14.52
N ARG A 248 -7.59 -12.39 13.83
CA ARG A 248 -7.36 -13.79 14.20
C ARG A 248 -5.90 -14.20 14.02
N PRO A 249 -5.42 -15.26 14.71
CA PRO A 249 -4.03 -15.72 14.58
C PRO A 249 -3.57 -16.04 13.14
N GLY A 250 -4.46 -16.53 12.27
CA GLY A 250 -4.17 -16.77 10.83
C GLY A 250 -3.81 -15.51 10.04
N ASP A 251 -4.12 -14.33 10.56
CA ASP A 251 -3.72 -13.04 9.98
C ASP A 251 -2.26 -12.68 10.30
N PHE A 252 -1.58 -13.45 11.15
CA PHE A 252 -0.15 -13.29 11.43
C PHE A 252 0.71 -14.29 10.68
N SER A 253 0.25 -15.54 10.57
CA SER A 253 0.97 -16.60 9.90
C SER A 253 0.03 -17.73 9.47
N GLN A 254 0.30 -18.32 8.30
CA GLN A 254 -0.46 -19.48 7.83
C GLN A 254 -0.24 -20.73 8.70
N ILE A 255 0.75 -20.70 9.60
CA ILE A 255 0.98 -21.79 10.58
C ILE A 255 -0.24 -22.01 11.47
N TYR A 256 -1.08 -20.98 11.64
CA TYR A 256 -2.35 -21.03 12.37
C TYR A 256 -3.52 -21.59 11.58
N ASP A 257 -3.38 -21.79 10.28
CA ASP A 257 -4.42 -22.42 9.46
C ASP A 257 -4.50 -23.94 9.71
N ASP A 258 -3.44 -24.53 10.30
CA ASP A 258 -3.44 -25.90 10.83
C ASP A 258 -3.45 -25.89 12.38
N PRO A 259 -4.60 -26.14 13.01
CA PRO A 259 -4.75 -26.06 14.46
C PRO A 259 -3.90 -27.07 15.24
N ALA A 260 -3.48 -28.17 14.60
CA ALA A 260 -2.58 -29.17 15.20
C ALA A 260 -1.16 -28.63 15.38
N THR A 261 -0.75 -27.69 14.52
CA THR A 261 0.60 -27.12 14.48
C THR A 261 0.72 -25.82 15.29
N ALA A 262 -0.38 -25.08 15.45
CA ALA A 262 -0.32 -23.70 15.92
C ALA A 262 -0.62 -23.49 17.42
N SER A 263 -1.25 -24.47 18.07
CA SER A 263 -1.79 -24.29 19.41
C SER A 263 -0.71 -24.47 20.48
N GLY A 264 -0.58 -23.47 21.36
CA GLY A 264 0.17 -23.60 22.61
C GLY A 264 1.69 -23.47 22.48
N SER A 265 2.21 -22.87 21.41
CA SER A 265 3.63 -22.52 21.33
C SER A 265 3.95 -21.27 22.16
N PRO A 266 4.75 -21.38 23.23
CA PRO A 266 5.14 -20.22 24.02
C PRO A 266 5.95 -19.20 23.21
N ALA A 267 6.68 -19.66 22.19
CA ALA A 267 7.50 -18.79 21.35
C ALA A 267 6.65 -17.91 20.44
N LEU A 268 5.56 -18.43 19.89
CA LEU A 268 4.61 -17.64 19.11
C LEU A 268 3.69 -16.81 20.01
N ASP A 269 3.29 -17.34 21.17
CA ASP A 269 2.51 -16.59 22.16
C ASP A 269 3.25 -15.34 22.64
N ALA A 270 4.58 -15.39 22.73
CA ALA A 270 5.41 -14.25 23.09
C ALA A 270 5.38 -13.10 22.07
N LEU A 271 4.92 -13.35 20.83
CA LEU A 271 4.75 -12.30 19.82
C LEU A 271 3.50 -11.46 20.06
N ARG A 272 2.52 -11.98 20.80
CA ARG A 272 1.28 -11.25 21.10
C ARG A 272 1.55 -10.03 21.96
N GLY A 273 1.12 -8.87 21.46
CA GLY A 273 1.43 -7.58 22.03
C GLY A 273 2.92 -7.18 21.97
N ASP A 274 3.78 -7.92 21.25
CA ASP A 274 5.20 -7.57 21.03
C ASP A 274 5.58 -7.72 19.55
N GLY A 275 4.63 -7.42 18.66
CA GLY A 275 4.79 -7.44 17.21
C GLY A 275 3.62 -8.05 16.48
N TRP A 276 2.85 -8.93 17.11
CA TRP A 276 1.56 -9.38 16.61
C TRP A 276 0.45 -8.81 17.50
N PHE A 277 -0.43 -8.01 16.90
CA PHE A 277 -1.46 -7.29 17.63
C PHE A 277 -2.82 -7.76 17.17
N LEU A 278 -3.55 -8.41 18.07
CA LEU A 278 -4.92 -8.82 17.86
C LEU A 278 -5.86 -7.65 18.15
N TYR A 279 -6.83 -7.40 17.27
CA TYR A 279 -7.89 -6.43 17.52
C TYR A 279 -9.27 -7.12 17.42
N PRO A 280 -10.31 -6.58 18.07
CA PRO A 280 -11.63 -7.20 18.07
C PRO A 280 -12.20 -7.31 16.66
N ASP A 281 -12.79 -8.45 16.34
CA ASP A 281 -13.48 -8.67 15.06
C ASP A 281 -14.35 -7.46 14.72
N SER A 282 -14.06 -6.84 13.58
CA SER A 282 -14.99 -5.88 13.01
C SER A 282 -16.28 -6.65 12.70
N ALA A 283 -17.45 -6.12 13.10
CA ALA A 283 -18.75 -6.79 13.03
C ALA A 283 -19.21 -7.22 11.60
N GLY A 284 -18.36 -7.07 10.58
CA GLY A 284 -18.60 -7.43 9.19
C GLY A 284 -17.94 -8.73 8.72
N ASP A 285 -17.02 -9.34 9.47
CA ASP A 285 -16.45 -10.64 9.09
C ASP A 285 -17.34 -11.77 9.59
N LYS A 286 -18.35 -12.12 8.79
CA LYS A 286 -19.14 -13.32 9.02
C LYS A 286 -18.30 -14.50 8.57
N GLY A 287 -17.45 -15.00 9.48
CA GLY A 287 -16.61 -16.18 9.26
C GLY A 287 -17.38 -17.26 8.52
N GLN A 288 -16.85 -17.63 7.35
CA GLN A 288 -17.24 -18.84 6.62
C GLN A 288 -16.46 -20.02 7.15
#